data_AF-A0A3A4T0U1-F1
#
_entry.id   AF-A0A3A4T0U1-F1
#
_cell.length_a   1.000
_cell.length_b   1.000
_cell.length_c   1.000
_cell.angle_alpha   90.00
_cell.angle_beta   90.00
_cell.angle_gamma   90.00
#
_symmetry.space_group_name_H-M   'P 1'
#
loop_
_entity.id
_entity.type
_entity.pdbx_description
1 polymer ?
#
loop_
_entity_poly.entity_id
_entity_poly.type
_entity_poly.pdbx_seq_one_letter_code
_entity_poly.pdbx_strand_id
1 'polypeptide(L)'
;MGNKKVSQDKLIEYCNYTDSIKQELATQTDRGLAVLSITFLDVLLENILDSFFISDLNFQKTLFGPDKPLGSFNSKLLLSHALGLISDCEKHELNNLRKIRNIFSHDFSIDSFEKDSIKDRCMDLKIPEILYSPSFANILESQGILVNKVDGDYKSPSDLGARERFVESVNNMAVILMLRFGQSCKNQCVKSDEFKSLEDLYANLLKHSEWQQKKHQILVDKTKQQKLKLENYRKEYEEKTGKKCKDLEKIFQNENDTVFIKKPSIGHDELIERLKKVFQILSSKAK
;
A
#
# COMPACT_ATOMS: atom_id res chain seq x y z
N MET A 1 -3.31 -19.33 -12.75
CA MET A 1 -4.75 -18.97 -12.73
C MET A 1 -5.41 -19.16 -11.36
N GLY A 2 -4.84 -19.95 -10.42
CA GLY A 2 -5.42 -20.16 -9.08
C GLY A 2 -5.48 -18.93 -8.16
N ASN A 3 -4.37 -18.18 -7.98
CA ASN A 3 -4.32 -17.08 -7.00
C ASN A 3 -5.20 -15.86 -7.36
N LYS A 4 -5.45 -15.60 -8.66
CA LYS A 4 -6.33 -14.49 -9.09
C LYS A 4 -7.80 -14.72 -8.73
N LYS A 5 -8.26 -15.97 -8.76
CA LYS A 5 -9.65 -16.31 -8.43
C LYS A 5 -9.90 -16.21 -6.91
N VAL A 6 -8.98 -16.74 -6.11
CA VAL A 6 -8.99 -16.60 -4.64
C VAL A 6 -8.98 -15.13 -4.19
N SER A 7 -8.24 -14.26 -4.88
CA SER A 7 -8.20 -12.83 -4.55
C SER A 7 -9.52 -12.08 -4.85
N GLN A 8 -10.27 -12.49 -5.89
CA GLN A 8 -11.56 -11.87 -6.22
C GLN A 8 -12.66 -12.36 -5.27
N ASP A 9 -12.65 -13.65 -4.94
CA ASP A 9 -13.63 -14.25 -4.03
C ASP A 9 -13.49 -13.67 -2.61
N LYS A 10 -12.24 -13.50 -2.11
CA LYS A 10 -11.98 -12.83 -0.81
C LYS A 10 -12.40 -11.37 -0.80
N LEU A 11 -12.22 -10.61 -1.89
CA LEU A 11 -12.66 -9.21 -1.94
C LEU A 11 -14.19 -9.07 -1.89
N ILE A 12 -14.91 -9.97 -2.57
CA ILE A 12 -16.39 -10.03 -2.49
C ILE A 12 -16.83 -10.44 -1.08
N GLU A 13 -16.14 -11.44 -0.49
CA GLU A 13 -16.33 -11.83 0.90
C GLU A 13 -16.13 -10.65 1.85
N TYR A 14 -15.09 -9.83 1.65
CA TYR A 14 -14.84 -8.63 2.45
C TYR A 14 -15.92 -7.56 2.33
N CYS A 15 -16.45 -7.31 1.12
CA CYS A 15 -17.57 -6.38 0.96
C CYS A 15 -18.79 -6.85 1.76
N ASN A 16 -19.15 -8.13 1.64
CA ASN A 16 -20.26 -8.71 2.42
C ASN A 16 -19.97 -8.71 3.93
N TYR A 17 -18.71 -8.91 4.30
CA TYR A 17 -18.24 -8.89 5.68
C TYR A 17 -18.32 -7.49 6.28
N THR A 18 -18.11 -6.42 5.50
CA THR A 18 -18.26 -5.04 6.02
C THR A 18 -19.69 -4.71 6.39
N ASP A 19 -20.69 -5.22 5.69
CA ASP A 19 -22.10 -5.00 6.04
C ASP A 19 -22.50 -5.81 7.27
N SER A 20 -22.05 -7.07 7.36
CA SER A 20 -22.24 -7.91 8.55
C SER A 20 -21.58 -7.30 9.79
N ILE A 21 -20.33 -6.83 9.68
CA ILE A 21 -19.62 -6.20 10.80
C ILE A 21 -20.27 -4.87 11.17
N LYS A 22 -20.72 -4.04 10.23
CA LYS A 22 -21.43 -2.80 10.55
C LYS A 22 -22.69 -3.07 11.36
N GLN A 23 -23.48 -4.08 10.96
CA GLN A 23 -24.68 -4.49 11.70
C GLN A 23 -24.33 -5.03 13.09
N GLU A 24 -23.30 -5.88 13.19
CA GLU A 24 -22.83 -6.40 14.47
C GLU A 24 -22.38 -5.26 15.40
N LEU A 25 -21.51 -4.37 14.91
CA LEU A 25 -20.98 -3.20 15.61
C LEU A 25 -22.07 -2.22 16.05
N ALA A 26 -23.16 -2.06 15.28
CA ALA A 26 -24.28 -1.19 15.65
C ALA A 26 -24.96 -1.61 16.96
N THR A 27 -24.89 -2.89 17.31
CA THR A 27 -25.53 -3.45 18.52
C THR A 27 -24.57 -3.57 19.71
N GLN A 28 -23.28 -3.22 19.53
CA GLN A 28 -22.26 -3.39 20.57
C GLN A 28 -22.23 -2.24 21.57
N THR A 29 -21.83 -2.57 22.80
CA THR A 29 -21.33 -1.58 23.76
C THR A 29 -20.11 -0.86 23.19
N ASP A 30 -19.79 0.35 23.67
CA ASP A 30 -18.61 1.10 23.21
C ASP A 30 -17.31 0.30 23.38
N ARG A 31 -17.19 -0.47 24.48
CA ARG A 31 -16.09 -1.40 24.70
C ARG A 31 -16.06 -2.52 23.65
N GLY A 32 -17.20 -3.18 23.43
CA GLY A 32 -17.33 -4.24 22.42
C GLY A 32 -16.99 -3.74 21.02
N LEU A 33 -17.50 -2.55 20.67
CA LEU A 33 -17.23 -1.84 19.43
C LEU A 33 -15.72 -1.63 19.25
N ALA A 34 -15.03 -1.07 20.26
CA ALA A 34 -13.60 -0.83 20.19
C ALA A 34 -12.79 -2.12 20.03
N VAL A 35 -13.13 -3.19 20.75
CA VAL A 35 -12.42 -4.47 20.70
C VAL A 35 -12.63 -5.19 19.37
N LEU A 36 -13.88 -5.30 18.91
CA LEU A 36 -14.23 -6.00 17.67
C LEU A 36 -13.67 -5.26 16.45
N SER A 37 -13.76 -3.93 16.43
CA SER A 37 -13.22 -3.10 15.34
C SER A 37 -11.73 -3.33 15.11
N ILE A 38 -10.93 -3.34 16.17
CA ILE A 38 -9.47 -3.53 16.02
C ILE A 38 -9.12 -4.97 15.72
N THR A 39 -9.89 -5.94 16.25
CA THR A 39 -9.75 -7.36 15.87
C THR A 39 -9.96 -7.53 14.37
N PHE A 40 -10.95 -6.84 13.80
CA PHE A 40 -11.16 -6.86 12.36
C PHE A 40 -9.98 -6.28 11.57
N LEU A 41 -9.47 -5.10 11.95
CA LEU A 41 -8.28 -4.53 11.30
C LEU A 41 -7.05 -5.44 11.43
N ASP A 42 -6.94 -6.19 12.53
CA ASP A 42 -5.89 -7.19 12.75
C ASP A 42 -5.93 -8.33 11.73
N VAL A 43 -7.13 -8.81 11.42
CA VAL A 43 -7.38 -9.83 10.39
C VAL A 43 -7.03 -9.28 9.01
N LEU A 44 -7.34 -8.01 8.72
CA LEU A 44 -6.97 -7.41 7.43
C LEU A 44 -5.45 -7.29 7.25
N LEU A 45 -4.72 -6.87 8.29
CA LEU A 45 -3.25 -6.83 8.26
C LEU A 45 -2.65 -8.21 8.03
N GLU A 46 -3.20 -9.23 8.68
CA GLU A 46 -2.81 -10.63 8.48
C GLU A 46 -2.99 -11.07 7.03
N ASN A 47 -4.16 -10.80 6.45
CA ASN A 47 -4.44 -11.15 5.06
C ASN A 47 -3.54 -10.41 4.06
N ILE A 48 -3.19 -9.14 4.32
CA ILE A 48 -2.21 -8.40 3.51
C ILE A 48 -0.85 -9.12 3.53
N LEU A 49 -0.37 -9.51 4.71
CA LEU A 49 0.93 -10.18 4.86
C LEU A 49 0.91 -11.58 4.22
N ASP A 50 -0.11 -12.38 4.51
CA ASP A 50 -0.28 -13.73 3.99
C ASP A 50 -0.32 -13.74 2.45
N SER A 51 -1.06 -12.79 1.85
CA SER A 51 -1.11 -12.65 0.39
C SER A 51 0.17 -12.09 -0.23
N PHE A 52 1.02 -11.42 0.54
CA PHE A 52 2.32 -10.92 0.09
C PHE A 52 3.41 -12.00 0.16
N PHE A 53 3.36 -12.90 1.15
CA PHE A 53 4.36 -13.94 1.30
C PHE A 53 4.30 -15.03 0.21
N ILE A 54 5.35 -15.84 0.15
CA ILE A 54 5.37 -17.01 -0.73
C ILE A 54 4.18 -17.92 -0.43
N SER A 55 3.57 -18.48 -1.48
CA SER A 55 2.48 -19.44 -1.34
C SER A 55 3.02 -20.77 -0.79
N ASP A 56 2.97 -20.95 0.52
CA ASP A 56 3.28 -22.21 1.19
C ASP A 56 2.40 -22.36 2.44
N LEU A 57 1.58 -23.42 2.44
CA LEU A 57 0.55 -23.70 3.45
C LEU A 57 1.11 -23.85 4.86
N ASN A 58 2.40 -24.18 5.00
CA ASN A 58 3.03 -24.31 6.31
C ASN A 58 3.36 -22.95 6.94
N PHE A 59 3.60 -21.90 6.13
CA PHE A 59 3.95 -20.59 6.66
C PHE A 59 2.79 -19.92 7.37
N GLN A 60 1.57 -20.03 6.85
CA GLN A 60 0.40 -19.40 7.47
C GLN A 60 0.22 -19.88 8.93
N LYS A 61 0.28 -21.20 9.16
CA LYS A 61 0.16 -21.80 10.51
C LYS A 61 1.35 -21.54 11.43
N THR A 62 2.52 -21.23 10.85
CA THR A 62 3.76 -21.06 11.61
C THR A 62 4.01 -19.59 11.97
N LEU A 63 3.55 -18.67 11.12
CA LEU A 63 3.75 -17.24 11.30
C LEU A 63 2.62 -16.59 12.10
N PHE A 64 1.37 -16.99 11.87
CA PHE A 64 0.18 -16.40 12.48
C PHE A 64 -0.36 -17.26 13.63
N GLY A 65 -0.97 -16.59 14.61
CA GLY A 65 -1.50 -17.20 15.84
C GLY A 65 -0.85 -16.63 17.10
N PRO A 66 -1.51 -16.71 18.28
CA PRO A 66 -1.15 -15.93 19.48
C PRO A 66 0.33 -16.01 19.89
N ASP A 67 0.90 -17.22 19.85
CA ASP A 67 2.29 -17.49 20.27
C ASP A 67 3.28 -17.57 19.09
N LYS A 68 2.90 -17.01 17.94
CA LYS A 68 3.70 -17.03 16.71
C LYS A 68 4.32 -15.66 16.43
N PRO A 69 5.34 -15.56 15.55
CA PRO A 69 6.04 -14.31 15.28
C PRO A 69 5.13 -13.14 14.88
N LEU A 70 4.06 -13.42 14.14
CA LEU A 70 3.06 -12.45 13.69
C LEU A 70 1.72 -12.62 14.43
N GLY A 71 1.77 -13.12 15.68
CA GLY A 71 0.59 -13.32 16.53
C GLY A 71 -0.03 -12.05 17.08
N SER A 72 0.75 -10.98 17.21
CA SER A 72 0.27 -9.70 17.74
C SER A 72 -0.06 -8.70 16.62
N PHE A 73 -1.08 -7.87 16.86
CA PHE A 73 -1.39 -6.73 15.99
C PHE A 73 -0.18 -5.84 15.74
N ASN A 74 0.62 -5.58 16.77
CA ASN A 74 1.77 -4.69 16.64
C ASN A 74 2.88 -5.31 15.76
N SER A 75 3.11 -6.63 15.87
CA SER A 75 4.06 -7.33 15.00
C SER A 75 3.63 -7.25 13.53
N LYS A 76 2.35 -7.50 13.25
CA LYS A 76 1.77 -7.39 11.91
C LYS A 76 1.88 -5.96 11.38
N LEU A 77 1.47 -4.97 12.18
CA LEU A 77 1.56 -3.55 11.82
C LEU A 77 2.99 -3.12 11.45
N LEU A 78 3.97 -3.47 12.28
CA LEU A 78 5.37 -3.12 12.05
C LEU A 78 5.91 -3.77 10.78
N LEU A 79 5.59 -5.04 10.55
CA LEU A 79 6.07 -5.75 9.37
C LEU A 79 5.40 -5.25 8.09
N SER A 80 4.08 -5.04 8.09
CA SER A 80 3.37 -4.46 6.94
C SER A 80 3.97 -3.12 6.54
N HIS A 81 4.32 -2.28 7.51
CA HIS A 81 4.96 -0.99 7.25
C HIS A 81 6.40 -1.15 6.75
N ALA A 82 7.20 -2.00 7.38
CA ALA A 82 8.59 -2.25 6.97
C ALA A 82 8.70 -2.80 5.54
N LEU A 83 7.71 -3.57 5.10
CA LEU A 83 7.59 -4.08 3.73
C LEU A 83 7.02 -3.06 2.73
N GLY A 84 6.64 -1.86 3.19
CA GLY A 84 6.04 -0.83 2.34
C GLY A 84 4.62 -1.14 1.88
N LEU A 85 3.92 -2.06 2.56
CA LEU A 85 2.54 -2.45 2.24
C LEU A 85 1.52 -1.44 2.78
N ILE A 86 1.90 -0.66 3.80
CA ILE A 86 1.12 0.45 4.34
C ILE A 86 1.98 1.71 4.47
N SER A 87 1.36 2.87 4.41
CA SER A 87 2.05 4.17 4.53
C SER A 87 2.34 4.56 5.99
N ASP A 88 3.16 5.60 6.19
CA ASP A 88 3.42 6.18 7.52
C ASP A 88 2.14 6.69 8.19
N CYS A 89 1.27 7.35 7.42
CA CYS A 89 -0.03 7.83 7.89
C CYS A 89 -0.92 6.67 8.32
N GLU A 90 -1.02 5.62 7.51
CA GLU A 90 -1.83 4.43 7.82
C GLU A 90 -1.33 3.73 9.09
N LYS A 91 -0.01 3.57 9.24
CA LYS A 91 0.58 3.01 10.46
C LYS A 91 0.26 3.85 11.69
N HIS A 92 0.37 5.17 11.57
CA HIS A 92 0.10 6.09 12.66
C HIS A 92 -1.34 5.97 13.15
N GLU A 93 -2.31 6.04 12.23
CA GLU A 93 -3.73 5.93 12.56
C GLU A 93 -4.10 4.55 13.15
N LEU A 94 -3.61 3.45 12.55
CA LEU A 94 -3.81 2.10 13.09
C LEU A 94 -3.27 1.96 14.53
N ASN A 95 -2.14 2.61 14.83
CA ASN A 95 -1.60 2.60 16.18
C ASN A 95 -2.43 3.46 17.15
N ASN A 96 -3.00 4.58 16.71
CA ASN A 96 -3.90 5.40 17.53
C ASN A 96 -5.20 4.64 17.85
N LEU A 97 -5.80 4.00 16.86
CA LEU A 97 -6.95 3.11 17.00
C LEU A 97 -6.66 1.95 17.98
N ARG A 98 -5.50 1.30 17.86
CA ARG A 98 -5.05 0.27 18.82
C ARG A 98 -4.94 0.80 20.25
N LYS A 99 -4.39 2.00 20.45
CA LYS A 99 -4.27 2.62 21.79
C LYS A 99 -5.64 2.85 22.41
N ILE A 100 -6.61 3.35 21.64
CA ILE A 100 -7.99 3.53 22.12
C ILE A 100 -8.58 2.19 22.57
N ARG A 101 -8.47 1.13 21.74
CA ARG A 101 -8.91 -0.22 22.12
C ARG A 101 -8.23 -0.74 23.39
N ASN A 102 -6.93 -0.51 23.53
CA ASN A 102 -6.19 -0.97 24.70
C ASN A 102 -6.72 -0.34 26.00
N ILE A 103 -7.13 0.93 25.98
CA ILE A 103 -7.76 1.58 27.13
C ILE A 103 -9.06 0.84 27.48
N PHE A 104 -9.95 0.62 26.51
CA PHE A 104 -11.18 -0.13 26.72
C PHE A 104 -10.97 -1.57 27.24
N SER A 105 -9.83 -2.19 26.92
CA SER A 105 -9.51 -3.57 27.29
C SER A 105 -8.86 -3.71 28.67
N HIS A 106 -8.13 -2.70 29.12
CA HIS A 106 -7.34 -2.77 30.37
C HIS A 106 -7.87 -1.86 31.48
N ASP A 107 -8.64 -0.83 31.14
CA ASP A 107 -9.27 0.05 32.11
C ASP A 107 -10.76 -0.27 32.24
N PHE A 108 -11.10 -1.04 33.27
CA PHE A 108 -12.48 -1.43 33.57
C PHE A 108 -13.37 -0.23 33.90
N SER A 109 -12.78 0.89 34.35
CA SER A 109 -13.53 2.11 34.64
C SER A 109 -14.02 2.79 33.37
N ILE A 110 -13.50 2.47 32.18
CA ILE A 110 -13.92 3.08 30.92
C ILE A 110 -14.92 2.20 30.16
N ASP A 111 -16.16 2.69 30.03
CA ASP A 111 -17.28 2.00 29.37
C ASP A 111 -17.89 2.79 28.21
N SER A 112 -17.43 4.02 27.97
CA SER A 112 -17.94 4.88 26.88
C SER A 112 -16.85 5.74 26.24
N PHE A 113 -17.04 6.06 24.95
CA PHE A 113 -16.20 7.01 24.21
C PHE A 113 -16.31 8.45 24.71
N GLU A 114 -17.35 8.79 25.49
CA GLU A 114 -17.56 10.15 25.99
C GLU A 114 -16.71 10.49 27.23
N LYS A 115 -15.95 9.53 27.78
CA LYS A 115 -15.03 9.83 28.89
C LYS A 115 -13.83 10.63 28.39
N ASP A 116 -13.51 11.73 29.07
CA ASP A 116 -12.52 12.73 28.67
C ASP A 116 -11.24 12.12 28.05
N SER A 117 -10.61 11.16 28.74
CA SER A 117 -9.36 10.54 28.27
C SER A 117 -9.46 9.75 26.95
N ILE A 118 -10.62 9.20 26.62
CA ILE A 118 -10.88 8.52 25.34
C ILE A 118 -11.42 9.51 24.32
N LYS A 119 -12.31 10.40 24.74
CA LYS A 119 -12.92 11.42 23.90
C LYS A 119 -11.86 12.22 23.16
N ASP A 120 -10.87 12.75 23.87
CA ASP A 120 -9.78 13.53 23.29
C ASP A 120 -8.99 12.72 22.25
N ARG A 121 -8.67 11.45 22.57
CA ARG A 121 -7.97 10.55 21.66
C ARG A 121 -8.76 10.24 20.40
N CYS A 122 -10.08 10.10 20.54
CA CYS A 122 -10.96 9.93 19.41
C CYS A 122 -10.95 11.18 18.54
N MET A 123 -11.06 12.37 19.14
CA MET A 123 -11.03 13.65 18.43
C MET A 123 -9.72 13.91 17.70
N ASP A 124 -8.61 13.36 18.20
CA ASP A 124 -7.28 13.40 17.55
C ASP A 124 -7.15 12.48 16.33
N LEU A 125 -8.09 11.55 16.10
CA LEU A 125 -8.04 10.66 14.93
C LEU A 125 -8.21 11.45 13.64
N LYS A 126 -7.32 11.18 12.69
CA LYS A 126 -7.32 11.87 11.39
C LYS A 126 -8.15 11.07 10.40
N ILE A 127 -9.28 11.65 10.02
CA ILE A 127 -10.08 11.21 8.89
C ILE A 127 -9.77 12.16 7.73
N PRO A 128 -9.01 11.74 6.70
CA PRO A 128 -8.72 12.62 5.58
C PRO A 128 -10.02 12.92 4.84
N GLU A 129 -10.46 14.19 4.81
CA GLU A 129 -11.68 14.63 4.11
C GLU A 129 -11.71 14.16 2.65
N ILE A 130 -10.56 14.19 1.98
CA ILE A 130 -10.37 13.75 0.59
C ILE A 130 -10.68 12.26 0.38
N LEU A 131 -10.56 11.44 1.44
CA LEU A 131 -10.81 10.00 1.42
C LEU A 131 -12.14 9.62 2.07
N TYR A 132 -12.92 10.58 2.58
CA TYR A 132 -14.22 10.32 3.17
C TYR A 132 -15.25 10.06 2.07
N SER A 133 -15.43 8.78 1.74
CA SER A 133 -16.48 8.32 0.83
C SER A 133 -17.75 8.01 1.62
N PRO A 134 -18.93 8.50 1.21
CA PRO A 134 -20.21 7.96 1.67
C PRO A 134 -20.22 6.44 1.51
N SER A 135 -20.91 5.76 2.42
CA SER A 135 -20.91 4.30 2.61
C SER A 135 -20.78 3.48 1.33
N PHE A 136 -19.72 2.66 1.27
CA PHE A 136 -19.36 1.74 0.17
C PHE A 136 -20.54 0.88 -0.35
N ALA A 137 -21.52 0.60 0.50
CA ALA A 137 -22.73 -0.18 0.18
C ALA A 137 -23.49 0.36 -1.04
N ASN A 138 -23.50 1.68 -1.27
CA ASN A 138 -24.26 2.28 -2.37
C ASN A 138 -23.55 2.19 -3.74
N ILE A 139 -22.26 1.82 -3.77
CA ILE A 139 -21.47 1.79 -5.01
C ILE A 139 -21.64 0.47 -5.76
N LEU A 140 -21.84 -0.64 -5.05
CA LEU A 140 -21.91 -1.97 -5.67
C LEU A 140 -23.28 -2.31 -6.27
N GLU A 141 -24.36 -1.66 -5.82
CA GLU A 141 -25.69 -1.82 -6.42
C GLU A 141 -25.81 -1.14 -7.81
N SER A 142 -24.90 -0.25 -8.18
CA SER A 142 -24.99 0.54 -9.42
C SER A 142 -23.91 0.16 -10.45
N GLN A 143 -24.06 -1.00 -11.10
CA GLN A 143 -23.45 -1.24 -12.43
C GLN A 143 -24.15 -0.42 -13.53
N GLY A 144 -24.22 0.90 -13.33
CA GLY A 144 -24.90 1.85 -14.20
C GLY A 144 -25.15 3.16 -13.46
N ILE A 145 -24.06 3.91 -13.20
CA ILE A 145 -23.98 5.29 -12.70
C ILE A 145 -25.31 5.87 -12.18
N LEU A 146 -25.53 5.73 -10.88
CA LEU A 146 -26.28 6.70 -10.09
C LEU A 146 -25.50 6.91 -8.78
N VAL A 147 -24.73 7.99 -8.72
CA VAL A 147 -24.29 8.56 -7.45
C VAL A 147 -25.56 9.04 -6.78
N ASN A 148 -26.15 8.20 -5.92
CA ASN A 148 -27.20 8.70 -5.03
C ASN A 148 -26.62 9.91 -4.32
N LYS A 149 -27.31 11.05 -4.44
CA LYS A 149 -27.00 12.25 -3.68
C LYS A 149 -26.75 11.81 -2.25
N VAL A 150 -25.69 12.37 -1.67
CA VAL A 150 -25.43 12.26 -0.25
C VAL A 150 -26.68 12.77 0.47
N ASP A 151 -27.59 11.88 0.85
CA ASP A 151 -28.88 12.23 1.42
C ASP A 151 -28.66 12.76 2.83
N GLY A 152 -29.11 14.00 3.06
CA GLY A 152 -29.61 14.56 4.33
C GLY A 152 -28.66 14.75 5.52
N ASP A 153 -27.82 13.77 5.85
CA ASP A 153 -27.15 13.65 7.17
C ASP A 153 -25.62 13.52 7.06
N TYR A 154 -25.01 14.03 5.98
CA TYR A 154 -23.56 14.10 5.89
C TYR A 154 -22.99 15.03 6.95
N LYS A 155 -22.32 14.44 7.93
CA LYS A 155 -21.46 15.16 8.86
C LYS A 155 -20.06 15.19 8.26
N SER A 156 -19.51 16.39 8.13
CA SER A 156 -18.08 16.52 7.84
C SER A 156 -17.31 15.74 8.91
N PRO A 157 -16.13 15.15 8.60
CA PRO A 157 -15.25 14.62 9.62
C PRO A 157 -15.07 15.55 10.81
N SER A 158 -15.11 16.89 10.65
CA SER A 158 -15.05 17.86 11.76
C SER A 158 -16.22 17.79 12.74
N ASP A 159 -17.39 17.36 12.28
CA ASP A 159 -18.67 17.45 13.00
C ASP A 159 -19.04 16.14 13.71
N LEU A 160 -18.15 15.13 13.62
CA LEU A 160 -18.33 13.83 14.25
C LEU A 160 -17.99 13.89 15.75
N GLY A 161 -18.88 13.31 16.57
CA GLY A 161 -18.62 13.00 17.97
C GLY A 161 -17.55 11.91 18.13
N ALA A 162 -17.13 11.64 19.36
CA ALA A 162 -15.99 10.75 19.62
C ALA A 162 -16.25 9.32 19.14
N ARG A 163 -17.45 8.80 19.41
CA ARG A 163 -17.87 7.46 18.98
C ARG A 163 -17.94 7.36 17.46
N GLU A 164 -18.63 8.30 16.81
CA GLU A 164 -18.79 8.32 15.36
C GLU A 164 -17.42 8.45 14.67
N ARG A 165 -16.56 9.33 15.18
CA ARG A 165 -15.21 9.52 14.64
C ARG A 165 -14.36 8.26 14.76
N PHE A 166 -14.46 7.52 15.87
CA PHE A 166 -13.79 6.23 16.00
C PHE A 166 -14.28 5.24 14.94
N VAL A 167 -15.60 5.08 14.80
CA VAL A 167 -16.22 4.18 13.81
C VAL A 167 -15.79 4.54 12.39
N GLU A 168 -15.86 5.82 12.04
CA GLU A 168 -15.49 6.28 10.71
C GLU A 168 -13.99 6.12 10.43
N SER A 169 -13.14 6.30 11.44
CA SER A 169 -11.70 6.04 11.31
C SER A 169 -11.41 4.56 11.06
N VAL A 170 -12.12 3.66 11.76
CA VAL A 170 -12.03 2.21 11.53
C VAL A 170 -12.51 1.85 10.12
N ASN A 171 -13.66 2.37 9.70
CA ASN A 171 -14.23 2.11 8.37
C ASN A 171 -13.27 2.55 7.26
N ASN A 172 -12.74 3.76 7.35
CA ASN A 172 -11.76 4.27 6.40
C ASN A 172 -10.50 3.41 6.37
N MET A 173 -9.99 3.01 7.54
CA MET A 173 -8.83 2.12 7.59
C MET A 173 -9.13 0.74 7.00
N ALA A 174 -10.31 0.17 7.23
CA ALA A 174 -10.69 -1.10 6.64
C ALA A 174 -10.69 -1.03 5.11
N VAL A 175 -11.29 0.01 4.52
CA VAL A 175 -11.28 0.24 3.06
C VAL A 175 -9.85 0.35 2.53
N ILE A 176 -9.00 1.15 3.20
CA ILE A 176 -7.59 1.29 2.79
C ILE A 176 -6.88 -0.06 2.84
N LEU A 177 -7.03 -0.82 3.92
CA LEU A 177 -6.39 -2.13 4.07
C LEU A 177 -6.91 -3.15 3.05
N MET A 178 -8.18 -3.12 2.67
CA MET A 178 -8.71 -3.95 1.58
C MET A 178 -8.08 -3.60 0.23
N LEU A 179 -7.86 -2.30 -0.04
CA LEU A 179 -7.12 -1.87 -1.23
C LEU A 179 -5.66 -2.36 -1.18
N ARG A 180 -5.01 -2.28 0.00
CA ARG A 180 -3.65 -2.82 0.20
C ARG A 180 -3.60 -4.33 0.00
N PHE A 181 -4.62 -5.07 0.43
CA PHE A 181 -4.73 -6.50 0.20
C PHE A 181 -4.81 -6.85 -1.30
N GLY A 182 -5.62 -6.10 -2.07
CA GLY A 182 -5.67 -6.25 -3.52
C GLY A 182 -4.31 -5.96 -4.19
N GLN A 183 -3.52 -5.04 -3.63
CA GLN A 183 -2.17 -4.73 -4.11
C GLN A 183 -1.15 -5.80 -3.73
N SER A 184 -1.17 -6.32 -2.50
CA SER A 184 -0.26 -7.39 -2.05
C SER A 184 -0.43 -8.66 -2.88
N CYS A 185 -1.68 -9.00 -3.25
CA CYS A 185 -1.94 -10.13 -4.15
C CYS A 185 -1.25 -10.00 -5.52
N LYS A 186 -1.09 -8.77 -6.04
CA LYS A 186 -0.38 -8.52 -7.32
C LYS A 186 1.14 -8.57 -7.18
N ASN A 187 1.64 -8.35 -5.96
CA ASN A 187 3.05 -8.26 -5.63
C ASN A 187 3.53 -9.44 -4.79
N GLN A 188 2.81 -10.57 -4.83
CA GLN A 188 3.13 -11.75 -4.05
C GLN A 188 4.56 -12.23 -4.33
N CYS A 189 5.30 -12.52 -3.25
CA CYS A 189 6.62 -13.09 -3.31
C CYS A 189 6.60 -14.48 -3.96
N VAL A 190 7.62 -14.78 -4.75
CA VAL A 190 7.84 -16.08 -5.36
C VAL A 190 9.08 -16.71 -4.74
N LYS A 191 9.03 -18.02 -4.48
CA LYS A 191 10.18 -18.77 -3.99
C LYS A 191 11.32 -18.65 -5.00
N SER A 192 12.53 -18.39 -4.53
CA SER A 192 13.71 -18.34 -5.40
C SER A 192 14.05 -19.73 -5.92
N ASP A 193 14.46 -19.80 -7.18
CA ASP A 193 14.94 -21.04 -7.81
C ASP A 193 16.30 -21.45 -7.22
N GLU A 194 16.52 -22.76 -7.09
CA GLU A 194 17.84 -23.30 -6.78
C GLU A 194 18.73 -23.27 -8.03
N PHE A 195 20.00 -22.88 -7.86
CA PHE A 195 20.99 -22.98 -8.94
C PHE A 195 21.46 -24.43 -9.07
N LYS A 196 21.19 -25.08 -10.22
CA LYS A 196 21.56 -26.48 -10.46
C LYS A 196 22.85 -26.62 -11.28
N SER A 197 23.29 -25.54 -11.90
CA SER A 197 24.50 -25.49 -12.71
C SER A 197 25.10 -24.08 -12.72
N LEU A 198 26.36 -23.98 -13.17
CA LEU A 198 26.96 -22.68 -13.47
C LEU A 198 26.20 -21.96 -14.59
N GLU A 199 25.65 -22.69 -15.56
CA GLU A 199 24.83 -22.12 -16.63
C GLU A 199 23.59 -21.40 -16.07
N ASP A 200 22.89 -22.02 -15.11
CA ASP A 200 21.73 -21.41 -14.44
C ASP A 200 22.10 -20.11 -13.70
N LEU A 201 23.25 -20.11 -13.02
CA LEU A 201 23.76 -18.93 -12.32
C LEU A 201 24.01 -17.76 -13.29
N TYR A 202 24.70 -18.02 -14.40
CA TYR A 202 24.99 -16.98 -15.40
C TYR A 202 23.74 -16.53 -16.16
N ALA A 203 22.79 -17.43 -16.43
CA ALA A 203 21.49 -17.06 -16.98
C ALA A 203 20.73 -16.08 -16.07
N ASN A 204 20.76 -16.32 -14.75
CA ASN A 204 20.10 -15.45 -13.79
C ASN A 204 20.81 -14.09 -13.66
N LEU A 205 22.15 -14.07 -13.65
CA LEU A 205 22.96 -12.85 -13.70
C LEU A 205 22.67 -12.02 -14.97
N LEU A 206 22.56 -12.67 -16.12
CA LEU A 206 22.21 -12.04 -17.39
C LEU A 206 20.81 -11.42 -17.32
N LYS A 207 19.81 -12.20 -16.90
CA LYS A 207 18.42 -11.74 -16.73
C LYS A 207 18.32 -10.54 -15.78
N HIS A 208 19.06 -10.56 -14.66
CA HIS A 208 19.12 -9.43 -13.74
C HIS A 208 19.73 -8.19 -14.40
N SER A 209 20.83 -8.35 -15.13
CA SER A 209 21.51 -7.25 -15.81
C SER A 209 20.63 -6.61 -16.89
N GLU A 210 19.93 -7.42 -17.68
CA GLU A 210 18.94 -6.96 -18.68
C GLU A 210 17.77 -6.22 -18.02
N TRP A 211 17.29 -6.71 -16.88
CA TRP A 211 16.24 -6.02 -16.12
C TRP A 211 16.69 -4.64 -15.62
N GLN A 212 17.91 -4.54 -15.08
CA GLN A 212 18.49 -3.25 -14.64
C GLN A 212 18.60 -2.27 -15.80
N GLN A 213 19.08 -2.74 -16.96
CA GLN A 213 19.18 -1.93 -18.17
C GLN A 213 17.81 -1.40 -18.61
N LYS A 214 16.79 -2.26 -18.64
CA LYS A 214 15.43 -1.86 -19.01
C LYS A 214 14.86 -0.82 -18.05
N LYS A 215 15.08 -0.99 -16.74
CA LYS A 215 14.64 -0.02 -15.72
C LYS A 215 15.36 1.32 -15.88
N HIS A 216 16.66 1.30 -16.15
CA HIS A 216 17.44 2.49 -16.46
C HIS A 216 16.88 3.23 -17.68
N GLN A 217 16.59 2.50 -18.76
CA GLN A 217 16.01 3.08 -19.98
C GLN A 217 14.66 3.77 -19.72
N ILE A 218 13.77 3.14 -18.94
CA ILE A 218 12.49 3.75 -18.54
C ILE A 218 12.70 5.07 -17.79
N LEU A 219 13.70 5.15 -16.91
CA LEU A 219 14.01 6.37 -16.16
C LEU A 219 14.57 7.46 -17.08
N VAL A 220 15.45 7.09 -18.02
CA VAL A 220 15.94 8.01 -19.07
C VAL A 220 14.76 8.58 -19.87
N ASP A 221 13.83 7.73 -20.30
CA ASP A 221 12.69 8.16 -21.11
C ASP A 221 11.72 9.05 -20.31
N LYS A 222 11.43 8.72 -19.04
CA LYS A 222 10.65 9.59 -18.15
C LYS A 222 11.31 10.95 -17.93
N THR A 223 12.63 10.98 -17.78
CA THR A 223 13.41 12.21 -17.60
C THR A 223 13.32 13.08 -18.86
N LYS A 224 13.46 12.48 -20.06
CA LYS A 224 13.27 13.18 -21.34
C LYS A 224 11.85 13.77 -21.47
N GLN A 225 10.82 13.00 -21.10
CA GLN A 225 9.44 13.48 -21.12
C GLN A 225 9.20 14.64 -20.16
N GLN A 226 9.75 14.58 -18.94
CA GLN A 226 9.67 15.68 -17.98
C GLN A 226 10.41 16.93 -18.49
N LYS A 227 11.57 16.77 -19.13
CA LYS A 227 12.29 17.88 -19.76
C LYS A 227 11.45 18.56 -20.84
N LEU A 228 10.82 17.79 -21.72
CA LEU A 228 9.94 18.33 -22.76
C LEU A 228 8.75 19.11 -22.16
N LYS A 229 8.15 18.60 -21.08
CA LYS A 229 7.08 19.31 -20.35
C LYS A 229 7.57 20.64 -19.77
N LEU A 230 8.77 20.67 -19.20
CA LEU A 230 9.37 21.90 -18.66
C LEU A 230 9.71 22.91 -19.78
N GLU A 231 10.19 22.43 -20.93
CA GLU A 231 10.46 23.29 -22.10
C GLU A 231 9.18 23.93 -22.65
N ASN A 232 8.09 23.16 -22.73
CA ASN A 232 6.79 23.67 -23.16
C ASN A 232 6.25 24.71 -22.16
N TYR A 233 6.30 24.41 -20.86
CA TYR A 233 5.89 25.36 -19.82
C TYR A 233 6.72 26.66 -19.86
N ARG A 234 8.03 26.54 -20.11
CA ARG A 234 8.91 27.69 -20.29
C ARG A 234 8.46 28.57 -21.47
N LYS A 235 8.16 27.97 -22.62
CA LYS A 235 7.68 28.70 -23.80
C LYS A 235 6.35 29.40 -23.54
N GLU A 236 5.38 28.70 -22.95
CA GLU A 236 4.08 29.29 -22.60
C GLU A 236 4.21 30.46 -21.62
N TYR A 237 5.12 30.35 -20.64
CA TYR A 237 5.39 31.45 -19.71
C TYR A 237 6.01 32.66 -20.42
N GLU A 238 6.99 32.44 -21.29
CA GLU A 238 7.64 33.49 -22.08
C GLU A 238 6.64 34.19 -23.01
N GLU A 239 5.76 33.44 -23.69
CA GLU A 239 4.70 33.97 -24.54
C GLU A 239 3.68 34.82 -23.78
N LYS A 240 3.24 34.36 -22.60
CA LYS A 240 2.22 35.07 -21.79
C LYS A 240 2.76 36.32 -21.13
N THR A 241 4.03 36.32 -20.72
CA THR A 241 4.58 37.40 -19.87
C THR A 241 5.57 38.31 -20.59
N GLY A 242 6.04 37.92 -21.78
CA GLY A 242 7.12 38.59 -22.50
C GLY A 242 8.47 38.54 -21.77
N LYS A 243 8.58 37.77 -20.69
CA LYS A 243 9.76 37.68 -19.82
C LYS A 243 10.23 36.23 -19.72
N LYS A 244 11.54 36.05 -19.64
CA LYS A 244 12.14 34.74 -19.35
C LYS A 244 12.02 34.40 -17.87
N CYS A 245 11.71 33.15 -17.56
CA CYS A 245 11.66 32.64 -16.19
C CYS A 245 13.07 32.30 -15.70
N LYS A 246 13.64 33.15 -14.85
CA LYS A 246 15.01 32.98 -14.31
C LYS A 246 15.21 31.66 -13.57
N ASP A 247 14.17 31.14 -12.91
CA ASP A 247 14.25 29.86 -12.19
C ASP A 247 14.29 28.67 -13.16
N LEU A 248 13.55 28.73 -14.26
CA LEU A 248 13.66 27.73 -15.33
C LEU A 248 15.01 27.83 -16.05
N GLU A 249 15.51 29.05 -16.29
CA GLU A 249 16.84 29.24 -16.89
C GLU A 249 17.96 28.60 -16.06
N LYS A 250 17.91 28.70 -14.72
CA LYS A 250 18.88 28.01 -13.84
C LYS A 250 18.81 26.48 -13.97
N ILE A 251 17.61 25.92 -14.11
CA ILE A 251 17.42 24.47 -14.30
C ILE A 251 18.02 24.01 -15.64
N PHE A 252 17.87 24.82 -16.71
CA PHE A 252 18.45 24.52 -18.03
C PHE A 252 19.93 24.90 -18.18
N GLN A 253 20.49 25.81 -17.37
CA GLN A 253 21.94 26.10 -17.38
C GLN A 253 22.77 24.98 -16.74
N ASN A 254 22.20 24.25 -15.78
CA ASN A 254 22.79 23.05 -15.20
C ASN A 254 22.57 21.78 -16.07
N GLU A 255 22.34 21.95 -17.37
CA GLU A 255 22.05 20.88 -18.34
C GLU A 255 23.12 19.78 -18.42
N ASN A 256 24.37 20.09 -18.07
CA ASN A 256 25.44 19.10 -18.01
C ASN A 256 25.46 18.29 -16.70
N ASP A 257 24.76 18.75 -15.65
CA ASP A 257 24.73 18.09 -14.34
C ASP A 257 23.45 17.26 -14.13
N THR A 258 22.35 17.51 -14.86
CA THR A 258 21.07 16.82 -14.60
C THR A 258 20.95 15.43 -15.23
N VAL A 259 21.90 15.00 -16.06
CA VAL A 259 22.04 13.59 -16.50
C VAL A 259 22.88 12.78 -15.50
N PHE A 260 22.61 12.94 -14.20
CA PHE A 260 23.22 12.17 -13.13
C PHE A 260 22.51 10.83 -12.87
N ILE A 261 21.89 10.20 -13.88
CA ILE A 261 21.86 8.74 -13.83
C ILE A 261 23.29 8.33 -14.18
N LYS A 262 24.15 8.26 -13.15
CA LYS A 262 25.56 7.86 -13.29
C LYS A 262 25.60 6.70 -14.29
N LYS A 263 26.23 6.91 -15.45
CA LYS A 263 26.55 5.81 -16.33
C LYS A 263 27.26 4.78 -15.47
N PRO A 264 26.79 3.52 -15.42
CA PRO A 264 27.48 2.50 -14.64
C PRO A 264 28.94 2.42 -15.10
N SER A 265 29.84 2.11 -14.17
CA SER A 265 31.29 2.04 -14.40
C SER A 265 31.69 1.05 -15.51
N ILE A 266 30.81 0.10 -15.81
CA ILE A 266 30.78 -0.71 -17.03
C ILE A 266 29.43 -0.44 -17.67
N GLY A 267 29.38 -0.05 -18.95
CA GLY A 267 28.11 0.12 -19.66
C GLY A 267 27.29 -1.16 -19.57
N HIS A 268 26.01 -1.08 -19.20
CA HIS A 268 25.15 -2.26 -19.07
C HIS A 268 25.23 -3.17 -20.30
N ASP A 269 25.37 -2.59 -21.49
CA ASP A 269 25.58 -3.28 -22.76
C ASP A 269 26.83 -4.16 -22.77
N GLU A 270 27.98 -3.64 -22.32
CA GLU A 270 29.24 -4.38 -22.32
C GLU A 270 29.19 -5.57 -21.35
N LEU A 271 28.60 -5.38 -20.16
CA LEU A 271 28.41 -6.45 -19.20
C LEU A 271 27.47 -7.53 -19.75
N ILE A 272 26.35 -7.13 -20.36
CA ILE A 272 25.38 -8.05 -20.98
C ILE A 272 26.04 -8.86 -22.09
N GLU A 273 26.82 -8.24 -22.97
CA GLU A 273 27.53 -8.94 -24.05
C GLU A 273 28.59 -9.92 -23.51
N ARG A 274 29.32 -9.55 -22.45
CA ARG A 274 30.24 -10.49 -21.77
C ARG A 274 29.49 -11.68 -21.19
N LEU A 275 28.37 -11.43 -20.50
CA LEU A 275 27.55 -12.49 -19.90
C LEU A 275 26.94 -13.41 -20.96
N LYS A 276 26.45 -12.88 -22.08
CA LYS A 276 25.96 -13.68 -23.23
C LYS A 276 27.04 -14.60 -23.80
N LYS A 277 28.27 -14.10 -23.95
CA LYS A 277 29.40 -14.92 -24.43
C LYS A 277 29.71 -16.05 -23.47
N VAL A 278 29.77 -15.77 -22.16
CA VAL A 278 29.99 -16.81 -21.14
C VAL A 278 28.86 -17.83 -21.17
N PHE A 279 27.60 -17.38 -21.23
CA PHE A 279 26.44 -18.26 -21.32
C PHE A 279 26.52 -19.18 -22.54
N GLN A 280 26.78 -18.64 -23.74
CA GLN A 280 26.94 -19.44 -24.98
C GLN A 280 28.04 -20.50 -24.86
N ILE A 281 29.18 -20.16 -24.26
CA ILE A 281 30.28 -21.11 -24.04
C ILE A 281 29.83 -22.25 -23.11
N LEU A 282 29.14 -21.92 -22.02
CA LEU A 282 28.65 -22.92 -21.06
C LEU A 282 27.60 -23.84 -21.70
N SER A 283 26.60 -23.28 -22.40
CA SER A 283 25.57 -24.06 -23.10
C SER A 283 26.14 -24.96 -24.20
N SER A 284 27.24 -24.55 -24.85
CA SER A 284 27.90 -25.36 -25.87
C SER A 284 28.65 -26.58 -25.32
N LYS A 285 29.06 -26.53 -24.04
CA LYS A 285 29.77 -27.63 -23.35
C LYS A 285 28.83 -28.62 -22.66
N ALA A 286 27.55 -28.28 -22.51
CA ALA A 286 26.52 -29.12 -21.90
C ALA A 286 25.82 -30.06 -22.91
N LYS A 287 26.17 -29.99 -24.21
CA LYS A 287 25.77 -30.94 -25.26
C LYS A 287 26.85 -31.99 -25.48
#